data_AF-P91058-F1
#
_entry.id   AF-P91058-F1
#
_cell.length_a   1.000
_cell.length_b   1.000
_cell.length_c   1.000
_cell.angle_alpha   90.00
_cell.angle_beta   90.00
_cell.angle_gamma   90.00
#
_symmetry.space_group_name_H-M   'P 1'
#
loop_
_entity.id
_entity.type
_entity.pdbx_description
1 polymer ?
#
loop_
_entity_poly.entity_id
_entity_poly.type
_entity_poly.pdbx_seq_one_letter_code
_entity_poly.pdbx_strand_id
1 'polypeptide(L)'
;MLLLHLLLAVFLKISLAIIPTPRLVVQNQVAAFQAAVAKHDTQVLLKLFETTGEDNEYIGKLIEAAKMVNINVYNVEHTAANDINADLIFWVDSSRGDNSAQWALPANSASPTGWRITGIQQVKSPRVTSDRCHIGIFKCFVEFVAGL
;
A
#
# COMPACT_ATOMS: atom_id res chain seq x y z
N MET A 1 -8.72 -33.08 31.05
CA MET A 1 -8.56 -31.61 31.22
C MET A 1 -7.72 -30.95 30.13
N LEU A 2 -6.66 -31.57 29.60
CA LEU A 2 -5.77 -30.95 28.59
C LEU A 2 -6.50 -30.54 27.28
N LEU A 3 -7.41 -31.38 26.78
CA LEU A 3 -8.16 -31.13 25.55
C LEU A 3 -9.05 -29.88 25.63
N LEU A 4 -9.66 -29.63 26.79
CA LEU A 4 -10.52 -28.46 27.02
C LEU A 4 -9.72 -27.17 26.98
N HIS A 5 -8.50 -27.15 27.53
CA HIS A 5 -7.62 -25.98 27.49
C HIS A 5 -7.11 -25.68 26.07
N LEU A 6 -6.79 -26.72 25.30
CA LEU A 6 -6.41 -26.60 23.88
C LEU A 6 -7.57 -26.06 23.03
N LEU A 7 -8.78 -26.59 23.21
CA LEU A 7 -9.97 -26.08 22.52
C LEU A 7 -10.28 -24.64 22.92
N LEU A 8 -10.17 -24.29 24.20
CA LEU A 8 -10.37 -22.92 24.66
C LEU A 8 -9.32 -21.97 24.10
N ALA A 9 -8.04 -22.38 24.02
CA ALA A 9 -6.97 -21.59 23.44
C ALA A 9 -7.13 -21.41 21.92
N VAL A 10 -7.57 -22.45 21.20
CA VAL A 10 -7.92 -22.36 19.78
C VAL A 10 -9.13 -21.46 19.57
N PHE A 11 -10.17 -21.60 20.39
CA PHE A 11 -11.37 -20.76 20.34
C PHE A 11 -11.02 -19.30 20.64
N LEU A 12 -10.23 -19.01 21.67
CA LEU A 12 -9.73 -17.66 21.97
C LEU A 12 -8.90 -17.06 20.81
N LYS A 13 -8.06 -17.86 20.15
CA LYS A 13 -7.31 -17.40 18.96
C LYS A 13 -8.22 -17.14 17.76
N ILE A 14 -9.26 -17.94 17.56
CA ILE A 14 -10.23 -17.76 16.46
C ILE A 14 -11.17 -16.58 16.76
N SER A 15 -11.61 -16.42 18.00
CA SER A 15 -12.54 -15.37 18.43
C SER A 15 -11.90 -13.97 18.49
N LEU A 16 -10.58 -13.87 18.61
CA LEU A 16 -9.84 -12.60 18.54
C LEU A 16 -9.27 -12.27 17.16
N ALA A 17 -9.55 -13.07 16.13
CA ALA A 17 -9.24 -12.70 14.76
C ALA A 17 -10.19 -11.59 14.28
N ILE A 18 -10.04 -10.39 14.85
CA ILE A 18 -10.71 -9.18 14.40
C ILE A 18 -10.22 -8.96 12.98
N ILE A 19 -11.09 -9.20 12.01
CA ILE A 19 -10.83 -8.89 10.61
C ILE A 19 -10.54 -7.39 10.55
N PRO A 20 -9.33 -6.97 10.14
CA PRO A 20 -9.00 -5.56 10.10
C PRO A 20 -9.93 -4.84 9.11
N THR A 21 -10.38 -3.65 9.45
CA THR A 21 -11.16 -2.84 8.51
C THR A 21 -10.29 -2.48 7.29
N PRO A 22 -10.88 -2.23 6.10
CA PRO A 22 -10.12 -1.82 4.92
C PRO A 22 -9.19 -0.64 5.20
N ARG A 23 -9.70 0.36 5.93
CA ARG A 23 -8.92 1.53 6.33
C ARG A 23 -7.71 1.14 7.18
N LEU A 24 -7.87 0.24 8.15
CA LEU A 24 -6.76 -0.24 8.98
C LEU A 24 -5.73 -1.01 8.15
N VAL A 25 -6.18 -1.83 7.20
CA VAL A 25 -5.29 -2.52 6.25
C VAL A 25 -4.42 -1.53 5.48
N VAL A 26 -5.03 -0.50 4.89
CA VAL A 26 -4.29 0.51 4.11
C VAL A 26 -3.36 1.33 4.99
N GLN A 27 -3.79 1.70 6.20
CA GLN A 27 -2.92 2.41 7.16
C GLN A 27 -1.69 1.56 7.54
N ASN A 28 -1.88 0.26 7.77
CA ASN A 28 -0.77 -0.67 8.01
C ASN A 28 0.14 -0.79 6.78
N GLN A 29 -0.42 -0.75 5.56
CA GLN A 29 0.35 -0.74 4.32
C GLN A 29 1.23 0.51 4.21
N VAL A 30 0.67 1.70 4.44
CA VAL A 30 1.42 2.97 4.40
C VAL A 30 2.52 2.97 5.47
N ALA A 31 2.22 2.52 6.69
CA ALA A 31 3.20 2.42 7.76
C ALA A 31 4.35 1.45 7.43
N ALA A 32 4.04 0.28 6.86
CA ALA A 32 5.04 -0.69 6.43
C ALA A 32 5.92 -0.14 5.31
N PHE A 33 5.33 0.56 4.34
CA PHE A 33 6.04 1.24 3.27
C PHE A 33 7.01 2.30 3.81
N GLN A 34 6.53 3.22 4.66
CA GLN A 34 7.36 4.27 5.26
C GLN A 34 8.49 3.69 6.13
N ALA A 35 8.22 2.62 6.89
CA ALA A 35 9.23 1.94 7.68
C ALA A 35 10.31 1.28 6.81
N ALA A 36 9.93 0.67 5.68
CA ALA A 36 10.87 0.08 4.73
C ALA A 36 11.74 1.16 4.06
N VAL A 37 11.14 2.29 3.65
CA VAL A 37 11.87 3.46 3.11
C VAL A 37 12.88 4.00 4.13
N ALA A 38 12.46 4.21 5.38
CA ALA A 38 13.36 4.72 6.42
C ALA A 38 14.56 3.79 6.68
N LYS A 39 14.34 2.48 6.62
CA LYS A 39 15.38 1.45 6.80
C LYS A 39 16.16 1.12 5.53
N HIS A 40 15.80 1.70 4.39
CA HIS A 40 16.31 1.33 3.07
C HIS A 40 16.16 -0.20 2.79
N ASP A 41 15.06 -0.79 3.29
CA ASP A 41 14.78 -2.23 3.22
C ASP A 41 14.17 -2.58 1.86
N THR A 42 15.04 -2.80 0.88
CA THR A 42 14.67 -3.12 -0.50
C THR A 42 13.88 -4.43 -0.60
N GLN A 43 14.16 -5.42 0.25
CA GLN A 43 13.45 -6.70 0.22
C GLN A 43 12.00 -6.55 0.65
N VAL A 44 11.73 -5.74 1.68
CA VAL A 44 10.37 -5.43 2.09
C VAL A 44 9.64 -4.64 1.02
N LEU A 45 10.28 -3.63 0.42
CA LEU A 45 9.69 -2.85 -0.68
C LEU A 45 9.26 -3.74 -1.86
N LEU A 46 10.12 -4.65 -2.31
CA LEU A 46 9.81 -5.59 -3.39
C LEU A 46 8.63 -6.53 -3.07
N LYS A 47 8.37 -6.81 -1.78
CA LYS A 47 7.25 -7.66 -1.36
C LYS A 47 5.95 -6.87 -1.11
N LEU A 48 6.05 -5.59 -0.76
CA LEU A 48 4.89 -4.72 -0.56
C LEU A 48 4.18 -4.37 -1.87
N PHE A 49 4.93 -4.31 -2.98
CA PHE A 49 4.41 -3.99 -4.31
C PHE A 49 4.48 -5.21 -5.23
N GLU A 50 3.59 -5.27 -6.22
CA GLU A 50 3.68 -6.21 -7.35
C GLU A 50 4.69 -5.69 -8.34
N THR A 51 5.96 -6.04 -8.10
CA THR A 51 7.07 -5.56 -8.91
C THR A 51 7.36 -6.46 -10.10
N THR A 52 7.88 -5.87 -11.16
CA THR A 52 8.44 -6.55 -12.32
C THR A 52 9.96 -6.35 -12.36
N GLY A 53 10.64 -6.95 -13.35
CA GLY A 53 12.09 -6.74 -13.53
C GLY A 53 12.48 -5.27 -13.75
N GLU A 54 11.58 -4.44 -14.26
CA GLU A 54 11.78 -3.00 -14.51
C GLU A 54 11.91 -2.21 -13.21
N ASP A 55 11.35 -2.69 -12.09
CA ASP A 55 11.39 -1.96 -10.82
C ASP A 55 12.77 -1.96 -10.17
N ASN A 56 13.64 -2.91 -10.52
CA ASN A 56 14.94 -3.09 -9.87
C ASN A 56 15.85 -1.86 -10.01
N GLU A 57 15.80 -1.15 -11.15
CA GLU A 57 16.60 0.06 -11.36
C GLU A 57 16.04 1.31 -10.67
N TYR A 58 14.77 1.27 -10.25
CA TYR A 58 14.05 2.38 -9.63
C TYR A 58 13.98 2.29 -8.12
N ILE A 59 14.35 1.16 -7.50
CA ILE A 59 14.19 0.96 -6.05
C ILE A 59 14.91 2.02 -5.20
N GLY A 60 16.12 2.42 -5.59
CA GLY A 60 16.85 3.50 -4.92
C GLY A 60 16.18 4.87 -5.12
N LYS A 61 15.69 5.15 -6.34
CA LYS A 61 14.98 6.39 -6.67
C LYS A 61 13.64 6.49 -5.93
N LEU A 62 12.94 5.37 -5.77
CA LEU A 62 11.72 5.30 -4.99
C LEU A 62 11.98 5.64 -3.52
N ILE A 63 13.05 5.11 -2.92
CA ILE A 63 13.42 5.44 -1.53
C ILE A 63 13.64 6.95 -1.39
N GLU A 64 14.40 7.57 -2.30
CA GLU A 64 14.65 9.01 -2.25
C GLU A 64 13.38 9.84 -2.47
N ALA A 65 12.56 9.49 -3.45
CA ALA A 65 11.29 10.17 -3.70
C ALA A 65 10.32 10.04 -2.51
N ALA A 66 10.23 8.83 -1.93
CA ALA A 66 9.32 8.53 -0.83
C ALA A 66 9.67 9.27 0.47
N LYS A 67 10.94 9.64 0.69
CA LYS A 67 11.35 10.47 1.84
C LYS A 67 10.76 11.88 1.82
N MET A 68 10.42 12.39 0.63
CA MET A 68 9.96 13.77 0.45
C MET A 68 8.44 13.91 0.59
N VAL A 69 7.70 12.80 0.63
CA VAL A 69 6.24 12.80 0.62
C VAL A 69 5.68 12.24 1.91
N ASN A 70 4.57 12.81 2.32
CA ASN A 70 3.67 12.21 3.30
C ASN A 70 2.42 11.69 2.58
N ILE A 71 1.79 10.64 3.14
CA ILE A 71 0.67 9.94 2.53
C ILE A 71 -0.48 9.85 3.54
N ASN A 72 -1.67 10.33 3.16
CA ASN A 72 -2.90 10.25 3.96
C ASN A 72 -3.92 9.41 3.23
N VAL A 73 -4.60 8.56 4.00
CA VAL A 73 -5.68 7.72 3.52
C VAL A 73 -7.00 8.46 3.71
N TYR A 74 -7.65 8.90 2.64
CA TYR A 74 -8.92 9.63 2.76
C TYR A 74 -10.14 8.77 2.46
N ASN A 75 -10.09 7.91 1.45
CA ASN A 75 -11.17 6.98 1.13
C ASN A 75 -10.65 5.55 0.94
N VAL A 76 -11.42 4.57 1.40
CA VAL A 76 -11.07 3.15 1.28
C VAL A 76 -12.34 2.34 1.16
N GLU A 77 -12.37 1.44 0.20
CA GLU A 77 -13.50 0.54 -0.03
C GLU A 77 -13.03 -0.86 -0.43
N HIS A 78 -13.85 -1.85 -0.13
CA HIS A 78 -13.71 -3.16 -0.73
C HIS A 78 -14.29 -3.16 -2.14
N THR A 79 -13.62 -3.84 -3.06
CA THR A 79 -14.16 -4.13 -4.39
C THR A 79 -15.10 -5.34 -4.33
N ALA A 80 -15.86 -5.59 -5.40
CA ALA A 80 -16.67 -6.80 -5.53
C ALA A 80 -15.83 -8.11 -5.50
N ALA A 81 -14.55 -8.03 -5.81
CA ALA A 81 -13.60 -9.15 -5.73
C ALA A 81 -12.96 -9.31 -4.33
N ASN A 82 -13.40 -8.51 -3.35
CA ASN A 82 -12.84 -8.44 -1.99
C ASN A 82 -11.40 -7.89 -1.92
N ASP A 83 -10.91 -7.28 -3.00
CA ASP A 83 -9.72 -6.44 -2.97
C ASP A 83 -10.03 -5.12 -2.27
N ILE A 84 -9.02 -4.29 -2.04
CA ILE A 84 -9.19 -2.93 -1.52
C ILE A 84 -8.76 -1.91 -2.59
N ASN A 85 -9.63 -0.95 -2.87
CA ASN A 85 -9.22 0.30 -3.51
C ASN A 85 -9.05 1.36 -2.42
N ALA A 86 -7.92 2.06 -2.45
CA ALA A 86 -7.60 3.09 -1.48
C ALA A 86 -7.24 4.38 -2.18
N ASP A 87 -7.98 5.43 -1.90
CA ASP A 87 -7.64 6.77 -2.36
C ASP A 87 -6.78 7.47 -1.32
N LEU A 88 -5.66 7.97 -1.79
CA LEU A 88 -4.58 8.54 -1.01
C LEU A 88 -4.30 9.95 -1.49
N ILE A 89 -3.98 10.84 -0.57
CA ILE A 89 -3.42 12.16 -0.89
C ILE A 89 -1.94 12.12 -0.52
N PHE A 90 -1.11 12.62 -1.43
CA PHE A 90 0.32 12.79 -1.23
C PHE A 90 0.60 14.28 -1.03
N TRP A 91 1.44 14.65 -0.06
CA TRP A 91 1.93 16.03 0.02
C TRP A 91 3.43 16.05 0.25
N VAL A 92 4.08 16.94 -0.48
CA VAL A 92 5.43 17.45 -0.19
C VAL A 92 5.22 18.80 0.50
N ASP A 93 6.14 19.22 1.37
CA ASP A 93 6.05 20.53 2.04
C ASP A 93 5.54 21.64 1.10
N SER A 94 4.57 22.42 1.57
CA SER A 94 3.91 23.51 0.84
C SER A 94 3.22 23.18 -0.50
N SER A 95 3.10 21.89 -0.89
CA SER A 95 2.43 21.51 -2.13
C SER A 95 1.00 22.05 -2.17
N ARG A 96 0.70 22.89 -3.17
CA ARG A 96 -0.64 23.40 -3.45
C ARG A 96 -1.22 22.60 -4.61
N GLY A 97 -1.94 21.52 -4.33
CA GLY A 97 -2.60 20.72 -5.35
C GLY A 97 -3.31 19.49 -4.79
N ASP A 98 -4.35 19.02 -5.49
CA ASP A 98 -4.95 17.70 -5.25
C ASP A 98 -4.03 16.62 -5.81
N ASN A 99 -3.06 16.25 -4.99
CA ASN A 99 -2.05 15.24 -5.28
C ASN A 99 -2.57 13.85 -4.93
N SER A 100 -3.72 13.52 -5.51
CA SER A 100 -4.46 12.31 -5.21
C SER A 100 -4.02 11.16 -6.10
N ALA A 101 -3.84 9.99 -5.49
CA ALA A 101 -3.62 8.75 -6.21
C ALA A 101 -4.42 7.61 -5.58
N GLN A 102 -4.78 6.62 -6.38
CA GLN A 102 -5.44 5.41 -5.93
C GLN A 102 -4.48 4.24 -5.94
N TRP A 103 -4.48 3.45 -4.89
CA TRP A 103 -3.82 2.15 -4.82
C TRP A 103 -4.84 1.02 -4.93
N ALA A 104 -4.47 -0.02 -5.66
CA ALA A 104 -5.18 -1.30 -5.66
C ALA A 104 -4.42 -2.30 -4.79
N LEU A 105 -5.11 -2.91 -3.84
CA LEU A 105 -4.54 -3.84 -2.87
C LEU A 105 -5.35 -5.14 -2.84
N PRO A 106 -5.03 -6.13 -3.69
CA PRO A 106 -5.50 -7.50 -3.50
C PRO A 106 -4.81 -8.17 -2.31
N ALA A 107 -5.53 -9.14 -1.73
CA ALA A 107 -4.99 -9.98 -0.67
C ALA A 107 -3.83 -10.84 -1.23
N ASN A 108 -2.71 -10.88 -0.51
CA ASN A 108 -1.54 -11.64 -0.90
C ASN A 108 -0.73 -12.07 0.34
N SER A 109 -0.74 -13.37 0.63
CA SER A 109 -0.08 -13.94 1.81
C SER A 109 1.45 -13.88 1.79
N ALA A 110 2.07 -13.64 0.63
CA ALA A 110 3.52 -13.44 0.55
C ALA A 110 3.95 -12.00 0.88
N SER A 111 3.01 -11.05 0.93
CA SER A 111 3.28 -9.70 1.40
C SER A 111 3.40 -9.66 2.94
N PRO A 112 4.32 -8.87 3.51
CA PRO A 112 4.47 -8.72 4.97
C PRO A 112 3.20 -8.26 5.69
N THR A 113 2.28 -7.59 4.99
CA THR A 113 1.02 -7.08 5.54
C THR A 113 -0.19 -7.98 5.22
N GLY A 114 0.01 -9.03 4.42
CA GLY A 114 -1.07 -9.83 3.83
C GLY A 114 -1.76 -9.19 2.62
N TRP A 115 -1.29 -8.03 2.16
CA TRP A 115 -1.86 -7.27 1.03
C TRP A 115 -0.75 -6.69 0.16
N ARG A 116 -0.94 -6.66 -1.16
CA ARG A 116 0.10 -6.21 -2.09
C ARG A 116 -0.39 -5.07 -2.96
N ILE A 117 0.40 -4.02 -3.13
CA ILE A 117 0.05 -2.89 -3.98
C ILE A 117 0.31 -3.29 -5.43
N THR A 118 -0.74 -3.47 -6.22
CA THR A 118 -0.63 -3.96 -7.60
C THR A 118 -0.78 -2.88 -8.67
N GLY A 119 -1.19 -1.68 -8.28
CA GLY A 119 -1.29 -0.58 -9.21
C GLY A 119 -1.37 0.76 -8.52
N ILE A 120 -0.82 1.77 -9.18
CA ILE A 120 -0.92 3.19 -8.79
C ILE A 120 -1.62 3.95 -9.91
N GLN A 121 -2.65 4.71 -9.56
CA GLN A 121 -3.38 5.57 -10.50
C GLN A 121 -3.30 7.01 -10.04
N GLN A 122 -2.81 7.93 -10.88
CA GLN A 122 -2.94 9.35 -10.58
C GLN A 122 -4.38 9.78 -10.85
N VAL A 123 -5.00 10.44 -9.86
CA VAL A 123 -6.36 10.99 -9.95
C VAL A 123 -6.24 12.48 -10.21
N LYS A 124 -6.43 12.91 -11.46
CA LYS A 124 -6.30 14.33 -11.84
C LYS A 124 -7.56 15.14 -11.51
N SER A 125 -8.72 14.49 -11.54
CA SER A 125 -10.01 15.03 -11.10
C SER A 125 -10.99 13.89 -10.84
N PRO A 126 -12.14 14.12 -10.16
CA PRO A 126 -13.18 13.09 -9.99
C PRO A 126 -13.70 12.48 -11.30
N ARG A 127 -13.46 13.12 -12.45
CA ARG A 127 -13.91 12.66 -13.78
C ARG A 127 -12.80 12.15 -14.69
N VAL A 128 -11.53 12.34 -14.30
CA VAL A 128 -10.37 12.01 -15.13
C VAL A 128 -9.35 11.30 -14.27
N THR A 129 -9.29 9.99 -14.46
CA THR A 129 -8.23 9.14 -13.94
C THR A 129 -7.27 8.79 -15.07
N SER A 130 -5.98 8.68 -14.76
CA SER A 130 -5.00 8.08 -15.67
C SER A 130 -5.17 6.56 -15.72
N ASP A 131 -4.57 5.87 -16.69
CA ASP A 131 -4.50 4.42 -16.63
C ASP A 131 -3.68 3.99 -15.41
N ARG A 132 -4.10 2.89 -14.76
CA ARG A 132 -3.36 2.31 -13.64
C ARG A 132 -2.01 1.81 -14.13
N CYS A 133 -0.95 2.26 -13.47
CA CYS A 133 0.38 1.72 -13.71
C CYS A 133 0.57 0.42 -12.94
N HIS A 134 0.72 -0.67 -13.68
CA HIS A 134 0.93 -2.04 -13.16
C HIS A 134 2.34 -2.57 -13.43
N ILE A 135 3.05 -2.02 -14.42
CA ILE A 135 4.40 -2.43 -14.82
C ILE A 135 5.34 -1.27 -14.51
N GLY A 136 6.46 -1.55 -13.84
CA GLY A 136 7.37 -0.48 -13.39
C GLY A 136 6.69 0.40 -12.34
N ILE A 137 5.99 -0.20 -11.38
CA ILE A 137 5.23 0.52 -10.36
C ILE A 137 6.11 1.48 -9.54
N PHE A 138 7.39 1.17 -9.35
CA PHE A 138 8.37 2.05 -8.71
C PHE A 138 8.69 3.25 -9.58
N LYS A 139 8.84 3.07 -10.90
CA LYS A 139 9.00 4.17 -11.85
C LYS A 139 7.78 5.09 -11.79
N CYS A 140 6.59 4.53 -11.83
CA CYS A 140 5.35 5.31 -11.76
C CYS A 140 5.20 6.08 -10.46
N PHE A 141 5.58 5.49 -9.32
CA PHE A 141 5.64 6.21 -8.05
C PHE A 141 6.61 7.39 -8.12
N VAL A 142 7.84 7.15 -8.62
CA VAL A 142 8.88 8.19 -8.73
C VAL A 142 8.43 9.32 -9.65
N GLU A 143 7.85 9.00 -10.81
CA GLU A 143 7.36 10.00 -11.77
C GLU A 143 6.16 10.78 -11.20
N PHE A 144 5.26 10.11 -10.49
CA PHE A 144 4.15 10.78 -9.80
C PHE A 144 4.67 11.77 -8.75
N VAL A 145 5.61 11.34 -7.89
CA VAL A 145 6.21 12.19 -6.86
C VAL A 145 7.00 13.35 -7.45
N ALA A 146 7.74 13.12 -8.55
CA ALA A 146 8.50 14.16 -9.23
C ALA A 146 7.60 15.24 -9.88
N GLY A 147 6.31 14.97 -10.05
CA GLY A 147 5.33 15.91 -10.59
C GLY A 147 4.48 16.65 -9.54
N LEU A 148 4.69 16.41 -8.24
CA LEU A 148 3.96 17.08 -7.14
C LEU A 148 4.51 18.48 -6.84
#